data_AF-A0A9D5NXQ8-F1
#
_entry.id   AF-A0A9D5NXQ8-F1
#
_cell.length_a   1.000
_cell.length_b   1.000
_cell.length_c   1.000
_cell.angle_alpha   90.00
_cell.angle_beta   90.00
_cell.angle_gamma   90.00
#
_symmetry.space_group_name_H-M   'P 1'
#
loop_
_entity.id
_entity.type
_entity.pdbx_description
1 polymer ?
#
loop_
_entity_poly.entity_id
_entity_poly.type
_entity_poly.pdbx_seq_one_letter_code
_entity_poly.pdbx_strand_id
1 'polypeptide(L)'
;MSKKVEKEQAKEQKRLAILLRTMVNGYMLEVNNEGYMYFNAQSLLEGFMVHVGLERLESMTKEEIKDMLNSLKDGSAVKKLQAEVTSLKELVDDQKKQIRDLKKTIKELKEE
;
A
#
# COMPACT_ATOMS: atom_id res chain seq x y z
N MET A 1 -9.57 -6.04 35.14
CA MET A 1 -10.23 -6.75 34.01
C MET A 1 -10.08 -6.02 32.66
N SER A 2 -9.24 -4.99 32.53
CA SER A 2 -9.28 -4.12 31.34
C SER A 2 -8.25 -4.40 30.23
N LYS A 3 -7.28 -5.32 30.44
CA LYS A 3 -6.25 -5.61 29.41
C LYS A 3 -6.63 -6.73 28.43
N LYS A 4 -7.73 -7.46 28.67
CA LYS A 4 -8.23 -8.50 27.76
C LYS A 4 -9.15 -7.92 26.68
N VAL A 5 -9.93 -6.88 27.00
CA VAL A 5 -10.87 -6.25 26.06
C VAL A 5 -10.12 -5.45 24.98
N GLU A 6 -9.03 -4.75 25.33
CA GLU A 6 -8.21 -4.02 24.35
C GLU A 6 -7.44 -4.93 23.39
N LYS A 7 -7.18 -6.20 23.76
CA LYS A 7 -6.52 -7.18 22.89
C LYS A 7 -7.45 -7.90 21.93
N GLU A 8 -8.75 -7.92 22.19
CA GLU A 8 -9.75 -8.47 21.26
C GLU A 8 -10.16 -7.43 20.20
N GLN A 9 -10.15 -6.14 20.53
CA GLN A 9 -10.50 -5.07 19.58
C GLN A 9 -9.38 -4.70 18.58
N ALA A 10 -8.14 -5.16 18.81
CA ALA A 10 -7.02 -4.96 17.88
C ALA A 10 -6.92 -6.02 16.77
N LYS A 11 -7.90 -6.95 16.68
CA LYS A 11 -7.87 -8.07 15.73
C LYS A 11 -9.12 -8.19 14.86
N GLU A 12 -9.91 -7.13 14.76
CA GLU A 12 -10.86 -7.03 13.66
C GLU A 12 -10.08 -6.56 12.43
N GLN A 13 -9.34 -7.50 11.82
CA GLN A 13 -9.00 -7.40 10.41
C GLN A 13 -10.32 -7.08 9.71
N LYS A 14 -10.49 -5.84 9.21
CA LYS A 14 -11.61 -5.49 8.33
C LYS A 14 -11.61 -6.53 7.23
N ARG A 15 -12.47 -7.54 7.35
CA ARG A 15 -12.55 -8.62 6.36
C ARG A 15 -13.07 -7.96 5.10
N LEU A 16 -12.26 -7.94 4.06
CA LEU A 16 -12.68 -7.51 2.73
C LEU A 16 -13.91 -8.33 2.35
N ALA A 17 -15.05 -7.66 2.16
CA ALA A 17 -16.25 -8.28 1.65
C ALA A 17 -16.11 -8.34 0.13
N ILE A 18 -15.90 -9.54 -0.42
CA ILE A 18 -15.68 -9.75 -1.85
C ILE A 18 -16.84 -10.58 -2.38
N LEU A 19 -17.51 -10.07 -3.40
CA LEU A 19 -18.57 -10.78 -4.10
C LEU A 19 -18.31 -10.75 -5.60
N LEU A 20 -18.38 -11.91 -6.23
CA LEU A 20 -18.23 -12.05 -7.68
C LEU A 20 -19.55 -12.55 -8.27
N ARG A 21 -20.06 -11.86 -9.28
CA ARG A 21 -21.27 -12.25 -10.01
C ARG A 21 -20.98 -12.31 -11.51
N THR A 22 -21.44 -13.37 -12.16
CA THR A 22 -21.50 -13.45 -13.62
C THR A 22 -22.74 -12.73 -14.13
N MET A 23 -22.57 -11.88 -15.15
CA MET A 23 -23.59 -11.07 -15.78
C MET A 23 -23.69 -11.44 -17.27
N VAL A 24 -24.82 -11.12 -17.92
CA VAL A 24 -25.04 -11.42 -19.35
C VAL A 24 -23.91 -10.88 -20.25
N ASN A 25 -23.30 -9.75 -19.88
CA ASN A 25 -22.26 -9.08 -20.64
C ASN A 25 -20.88 -9.08 -19.95
N GLY A 26 -20.66 -9.93 -18.94
CA GLY A 26 -19.36 -9.99 -18.25
C GLY A 26 -19.44 -10.42 -16.80
N TYR A 27 -18.67 -9.75 -15.96
CA TYR A 27 -18.46 -10.07 -14.55
C TYR A 27 -18.58 -8.80 -13.72
N MET A 28 -19.20 -8.90 -12.56
CA MET A 28 -19.23 -7.86 -11.55
C MET A 28 -18.41 -8.33 -10.35
N LEU A 29 -17.39 -7.56 -9.99
CA LEU A 29 -16.62 -7.72 -8.77
C LEU A 29 -17.06 -6.63 -7.80
N GLU A 30 -17.63 -7.00 -6.66
CA GLU A 30 -17.94 -6.07 -5.58
C GLU A 30 -16.91 -6.25 -4.46
N VAL A 31 -16.25 -5.16 -4.07
CA VAL A 31 -15.29 -5.13 -2.95
C VAL A 31 -15.75 -4.05 -1.98
N ASN A 32 -16.08 -4.42 -0.74
CA ASN A 32 -16.56 -3.49 0.30
C ASN A 32 -17.71 -2.57 -0.16
N ASN A 33 -18.66 -3.12 -0.93
CA ASN A 33 -19.81 -2.44 -1.54
C ASN A 33 -19.49 -1.52 -2.74
N GLU A 34 -18.26 -1.51 -3.23
CA GLU A 34 -17.90 -0.86 -4.51
C GLU A 34 -17.89 -1.91 -5.63
N GLY A 35 -18.68 -1.66 -6.68
CA GLY A 35 -18.86 -2.59 -7.80
C GLY A 35 -18.06 -2.20 -9.04
N TYR A 36 -17.26 -3.15 -9.55
CA TYR A 36 -16.45 -3.00 -10.76
C TYR A 36 -16.93 -4.00 -11.83
N MET A 37 -17.23 -3.49 -13.03
CA MET A 37 -17.70 -4.31 -14.15
C MET A 37 -16.55 -4.64 -15.11
N TYR A 38 -16.44 -5.92 -15.48
CA TYR A 38 -15.45 -6.40 -16.44
C TYR A 38 -16.12 -7.22 -17.56
N PHE A 39 -15.80 -6.91 -18.81
CA PHE A 39 -16.45 -7.54 -19.97
C PHE A 39 -15.85 -8.89 -20.38
N ASN A 40 -14.72 -9.28 -19.78
CA ASN A 40 -14.07 -10.56 -20.06
C ASN A 40 -13.31 -11.07 -18.82
N ALA A 41 -12.97 -12.36 -18.82
CA ALA A 41 -12.33 -13.01 -17.68
C ALA A 41 -10.92 -12.48 -17.40
N GLN A 42 -10.17 -12.07 -18.43
CA GLN A 42 -8.82 -11.52 -18.25
C GLN A 42 -8.88 -10.19 -17.48
N SER A 43 -9.74 -9.27 -17.90
CA SER A 43 -9.91 -7.98 -17.23
C SER A 43 -10.45 -8.14 -15.82
N LEU A 44 -11.29 -9.15 -15.57
CA LEU A 44 -11.71 -9.51 -14.21
C LEU A 44 -10.51 -9.91 -13.33
N LEU A 45 -9.63 -10.79 -13.83
CA LEU A 45 -8.46 -11.22 -13.07
C LEU A 45 -7.50 -10.06 -12.80
N GLU A 46 -7.28 -9.22 -13.80
CA GLU A 46 -6.48 -8.00 -13.67
C GLU A 46 -7.05 -7.06 -12.59
N GLY A 47 -8.36 -6.80 -12.65
CA GLY A 47 -9.06 -5.99 -11.64
C GLY A 47 -9.07 -6.61 -10.25
N PHE A 48 -9.25 -7.93 -10.15
CA PHE A 48 -9.20 -8.66 -8.89
C PHE A 48 -7.83 -8.53 -8.23
N MET A 49 -6.75 -8.68 -8.99
CA MET A 49 -5.39 -8.49 -8.45
C MET A 49 -5.19 -7.07 -7.91
N VAL A 50 -5.77 -6.04 -8.54
CA VAL A 50 -5.67 -4.65 -8.09
C VAL A 50 -6.54 -4.37 -6.86
N HIS A 51 -7.84 -4.64 -6.92
CA HIS A 51 -8.78 -4.25 -5.88
C HIS A 51 -8.73 -5.15 -4.64
N VAL A 52 -8.46 -6.44 -4.83
CA VAL A 52 -8.36 -7.41 -3.73
C VAL A 52 -6.90 -7.65 -3.36
N GLY A 53 -6.03 -7.92 -4.34
CA GLY A 53 -4.63 -8.26 -4.07
C GLY A 53 -3.80 -7.09 -3.56
N LEU A 54 -4.01 -5.88 -4.11
CA LEU A 54 -3.30 -4.66 -3.73
C LEU A 54 -4.15 -3.71 -2.87
N GLU A 55 -5.39 -4.09 -2.54
CA GLU A 55 -6.35 -3.30 -1.77
C GLU A 55 -6.57 -1.87 -2.31
N ARG A 56 -6.38 -1.65 -3.61
CA ARG A 56 -6.64 -0.34 -4.23
C ARG A 56 -8.10 -0.23 -4.61
N LEU A 57 -8.89 0.51 -3.82
CA LEU A 57 -10.32 0.68 -4.04
C LEU A 57 -10.66 1.83 -5.02
N GLU A 58 -9.67 2.65 -5.38
CA GLU A 58 -9.87 3.71 -6.35
C GLU A 58 -10.24 3.15 -7.73
N SER A 59 -11.18 3.82 -8.42
CA SER A 59 -11.50 3.51 -9.82
C SER A 59 -10.27 3.78 -10.68
N MET A 60 -9.79 2.76 -11.37
CA MET A 60 -8.65 2.84 -12.28
C MET A 60 -9.07 2.52 -13.71
N THR A 61 -8.46 3.19 -14.68
CA THR A 61 -8.59 2.87 -16.10
C THR A 61 -7.90 1.54 -16.42
N LYS A 62 -8.25 0.96 -17.57
CA LYS A 62 -7.65 -0.30 -18.02
C LYS A 62 -6.14 -0.14 -18.26
N GLU A 63 -5.74 1.01 -18.80
CA GLU A 63 -4.35 1.37 -19.05
C GLU A 63 -3.56 1.45 -17.74
N GLU A 64 -4.09 2.12 -16.72
CA GLU A 64 -3.44 2.21 -15.40
C GLU A 64 -3.29 0.85 -14.71
N ILE A 65 -4.33 0.00 -14.78
CA ILE A 65 -4.26 -1.38 -14.26
C ILE A 65 -3.15 -2.15 -14.99
N LYS A 66 -3.09 -2.04 -16.32
CA LYS A 66 -2.10 -2.75 -17.13
C LYS A 66 -0.68 -2.28 -16.84
N ASP A 67 -0.45 -0.97 -16.75
CA ASP A 67 0.86 -0.39 -16.44
C ASP A 67 1.32 -0.79 -15.04
N MET A 68 0.39 -0.78 -14.07
CA MET A 68 0.67 -1.24 -12.71
C MET A 68 1.06 -2.72 -12.68
N LEU A 69 0.28 -3.60 -13.30
CA LEU A 69 0.59 -5.02 -13.37
C LEU A 69 1.90 -5.30 -14.11
N ASN A 70 2.20 -4.55 -15.17
CA ASN A 70 3.48 -4.65 -15.88
C ASN A 70 4.65 -4.25 -14.99
N SER A 71 4.52 -3.14 -14.25
CA SER A 71 5.55 -2.66 -13.32
C SER A 71 5.81 -3.60 -12.15
N LEU A 72 4.79 -4.40 -11.77
CA LEU A 72 4.94 -5.49 -10.80
C LEU A 72 5.63 -6.69 -11.43
N LYS A 73 5.25 -7.07 -12.66
CA LYS A 73 5.79 -8.23 -13.38
C LYS A 73 7.26 -8.07 -13.74
N ASP A 74 7.69 -6.87 -14.17
CA ASP A 74 9.08 -6.58 -14.50
C ASP A 74 9.94 -6.23 -13.27
N GLY A 75 9.32 -6.17 -12.09
CA GLY A 75 9.96 -5.84 -10.82
C GLY A 75 10.44 -4.39 -10.72
N SER A 76 10.11 -3.53 -11.69
CA SER A 76 10.52 -2.13 -11.70
C SER A 76 9.87 -1.35 -10.56
N ALA A 77 8.62 -1.66 -10.18
CA ALA A 77 7.96 -1.07 -9.02
C ALA A 77 8.70 -1.40 -7.73
N VAL A 78 9.06 -2.67 -7.53
CA VAL A 78 9.82 -3.12 -6.35
C VAL A 78 11.19 -2.43 -6.29
N LYS A 79 11.89 -2.34 -7.43
CA LYS A 79 13.19 -1.65 -7.51
C LYS A 79 13.07 -0.15 -7.19
N LYS A 80 12.06 0.53 -7.71
CA LYS A 80 11.79 1.95 -7.42
C LYS A 80 11.50 2.17 -5.94
N LEU A 81 10.60 1.38 -5.36
CA LEU A 81 10.29 1.45 -3.93
C LEU A 81 11.51 1.15 -3.06
N GLN A 82 12.32 0.16 -3.42
CA GLN A 82 13.55 -0.16 -2.70
C GLN A 82 14.56 0.98 -2.76
N ALA A 83 14.70 1.65 -3.91
CA ALA A 83 15.56 2.81 -4.08
C ALA A 83 15.08 4.00 -3.23
N GLU A 84 13.78 4.27 -3.24
CA GLU A 84 13.17 5.33 -2.41
C GLU A 84 13.37 5.05 -0.92
N VAL A 85 13.13 3.81 -0.46
CA VAL A 85 13.41 3.40 0.92
C VAL A 85 14.88 3.58 1.29
N THR A 86 15.79 3.31 0.37
CA THR A 86 17.24 3.47 0.59
C THR A 86 17.59 4.94 0.74
N SER A 87 17.11 5.80 -0.17
CA SER A 87 17.32 7.24 -0.11
C SER A 87 16.75 7.86 1.17
N LEU A 88 15.55 7.44 1.58
CA LEU A 88 14.94 7.90 2.83
C LEU A 88 15.73 7.46 4.06
N LYS A 89 16.29 6.24 4.07
CA LYS A 89 17.16 5.78 5.16
C LYS A 89 18.44 6.61 5.26
N GLU A 90 19.07 6.89 4.13
CA GLU A 90 20.27 7.74 4.07
C GLU A 90 19.97 9.15 4.61
N LEU A 91 18.84 9.74 4.21
CA LEU A 91 18.40 11.04 4.70
C LEU A 91 18.19 11.05 6.23
N VAL A 92 17.56 10.00 6.77
CA VAL A 92 17.34 9.86 8.21
C VAL A 92 18.67 9.73 8.98
N ASP A 93 19.63 8.99 8.43
CA ASP A 93 20.92 8.81 9.08
C ASP A 93 21.76 10.09 9.06
N ASP A 94 21.71 10.86 7.96
CA ASP A 94 22.34 12.18 7.90
C ASP A 94 21.70 13.15 8.91
N GLN A 95 20.36 13.21 8.96
CA GLN A 95 19.66 14.04 9.95
C GLN A 95 20.01 13.64 11.39
N LYS A 96 20.11 12.34 11.70
CA LYS A 96 20.57 11.88 13.03
C LYS A 96 22.00 12.31 13.33
N LYS A 97 22.87 12.35 12.33
CA LYS A 97 24.24 12.85 12.48
C LYS A 97 24.24 14.35 12.77
N GLN A 98 23.52 15.15 11.98
CA GLN A 98 23.36 16.58 12.19
C GLN A 98 22.83 16.90 13.60
N ILE A 99 21.81 16.16 14.06
CA ILE A 99 21.29 16.32 15.43
C ILE A 99 22.35 16.01 16.50
N ARG A 100 23.18 14.98 16.29
CA ARG A 100 24.28 14.65 17.23
C ARG A 100 25.31 15.77 17.27
N ASP A 101 25.70 16.29 16.12
CA ASP A 101 26.70 17.35 16.00
C ASP A 101 26.18 18.65 16.64
N LEU A 102 24.93 19.05 16.36
CA LEU A 102 24.29 20.19 16.99
C LEU A 102 24.16 20.04 18.51
N LYS A 103 23.80 18.85 19.00
CA LYS A 103 23.76 18.57 20.45
C LYS A 103 25.14 18.71 21.10
N LYS A 104 26.20 18.32 20.41
CA LYS A 104 27.58 18.47 20.89
C LYS A 104 27.97 19.95 20.95
N THR A 105 27.72 20.72 19.90
CA THR A 105 27.98 22.17 19.89
C THR A 105 27.21 22.91 20.97
N ILE A 106 25.93 22.58 21.18
CA ILE A 106 25.13 23.17 22.27
C ILE A 106 25.72 22.84 23.65
N LYS A 107 26.25 21.63 23.83
CA LYS A 107 26.87 21.23 25.09
C LYS A 107 28.15 22.01 25.34
N GLU A 108 29.02 22.11 24.33
CA GLU A 108 30.27 22.88 24.39
C GLU A 108 30.01 24.35 24.74
N LEU A 109 29.03 24.98 24.07
CA LEU A 109 28.63 26.38 24.34
C LEU A 109 27.97 26.62 25.71
N LYS A 110 27.53 25.57 26.41
CA LYS A 110 26.96 25.68 27.76
C LYS A 110 28.00 25.45 28.86
N GLU A 111 29.14 24.86 28.51
CA GLU A 111 30.24 24.58 29.43
C GLU A 111 31.31 25.71 29.41
N GLU A 112 31.26 26.61 28.42
CA GLU A 112 31.90 27.94 28.39
C GLU A 112 31.08 29.00 29.15
#